data_AF-A0A7C1T9Z2-F1
#
_entry.id   AF-A0A7C1T9Z2-F1
#
_cell.length_a   1.000
_cell.length_b   1.000
_cell.length_c   1.000
_cell.angle_alpha   90.00
_cell.angle_beta   90.00
_cell.angle_gamma   90.00
#
_symmetry.space_group_name_H-M   'P 1'
#
loop_
_entity.id
_entity.type
_entity.pdbx_description
1 polymer ?
#
loop_
_entity_poly.entity_id
_entity_poly.type
_entity_poly.pdbx_seq_one_letter_code
_entity_poly.pdbx_strand_id
1 'polypeptide(L)'
;MELHEGVERVLRDVAKNVRSGYVDPQEVRNLAMVLLSAAILSGEDFYYVLSNALYTLADALGTFLRVTSVPLSIEVRGRAERMLEEVRLEVSGSLSTMAAAVASNNQCEAMKSASELLRVSYKVNSLAENFKNILVTEPEEV
;
A
#
# COMPACT_ATOMS: atom_id res chain seq x y z
N MET A 1 -23.17 -8.15 -9.04
CA MET A 1 -23.63 -6.77 -8.78
C MET A 1 -23.41 -6.41 -7.32
N GLU A 2 -23.99 -7.12 -6.35
CA GLU A 2 -23.75 -6.86 -4.91
C GLU A 2 -22.28 -6.98 -4.47
N LEU A 3 -21.52 -7.94 -5.04
CA LEU A 3 -20.10 -8.12 -4.72
C LEU A 3 -19.25 -6.92 -5.17
N HIS A 4 -19.37 -6.49 -6.42
CA HIS A 4 -18.61 -5.35 -6.96
C HIS A 4 -18.93 -4.06 -6.21
N GLU A 5 -20.19 -3.83 -5.86
CA GLU A 5 -20.60 -2.70 -5.02
C GLU A 5 -20.02 -2.77 -3.59
N GLY A 6 -20.01 -3.97 -3.00
CA GLY A 6 -19.39 -4.20 -1.69
C GLY A 6 -17.89 -3.93 -1.71
N VAL A 7 -17.17 -4.47 -2.71
CA VAL A 7 -15.74 -4.27 -2.88
C VAL A 7 -15.41 -2.79 -3.16
N GLU A 8 -16.18 -2.14 -4.03
CA GLU A 8 -16.04 -0.73 -4.35
C GLU A 8 -16.14 0.16 -3.10
N ARG A 9 -17.15 -0.08 -2.26
CA ARG A 9 -17.35 0.66 -1.02
C ARG A 9 -16.17 0.50 -0.07
N VAL A 10 -15.72 -0.74 0.14
CA VAL A 10 -14.59 -1.02 1.03
C VAL A 10 -13.30 -0.37 0.51
N LEU A 11 -13.03 -0.44 -0.80
CA LEU A 11 -11.88 0.23 -1.42
C LEU A 11 -11.92 1.75 -1.21
N ARG A 12 -13.09 2.38 -1.38
CA ARG A 12 -13.25 3.83 -1.15
C ARG A 12 -13.06 4.21 0.31
N ASP A 13 -13.60 3.43 1.23
CA ASP A 13 -13.49 3.70 2.66
C ASP A 13 -12.03 3.64 3.10
N VAL A 14 -11.29 2.60 2.66
CA VAL A 14 -9.85 2.52 2.92
C VAL A 14 -9.10 3.67 2.24
N ALA A 15 -9.42 4.01 1.00
CA ALA A 15 -8.79 5.13 0.29
C ALA A 15 -8.97 6.46 1.05
N LYS A 16 -10.16 6.70 1.60
CA LYS A 16 -10.48 7.87 2.41
C LYS A 16 -9.71 7.87 3.72
N ASN A 17 -9.70 6.74 4.44
CA ASN A 17 -8.97 6.60 5.70
C ASN A 17 -7.48 6.86 5.51
N VAL A 18 -6.88 6.25 4.48
CA VAL A 18 -5.49 6.49 4.10
C VAL A 18 -5.26 7.97 3.82
N ARG A 19 -6.14 8.64 3.07
CA ARG A 19 -5.99 10.08 2.76
C ARG A 19 -6.00 10.97 4.01
N SER A 20 -6.89 10.69 4.96
CA SER A 20 -7.08 11.54 6.14
C SER A 20 -6.17 11.19 7.32
N GLY A 21 -5.60 9.98 7.32
CA GLY A 21 -4.86 9.43 8.45
C GLY A 21 -3.46 8.95 8.09
N TYR A 22 -3.09 7.80 8.65
CA TYR A 22 -1.85 7.09 8.35
C TYR A 22 -2.15 5.87 7.48
N VAL A 23 -1.16 5.41 6.72
CA VAL A 23 -1.29 4.18 5.94
C VAL A 23 -1.01 2.99 6.87
N ASP A 24 -2.05 2.32 7.34
CA ASP A 24 -1.93 1.13 8.19
C ASP A 24 -1.65 -0.14 7.35
N PRO A 25 -0.49 -0.80 7.51
CA PRO A 25 -0.20 -2.04 6.81
C PRO A 25 -1.23 -3.14 7.06
N GLN A 26 -1.79 -3.22 8.27
CA GLN A 26 -2.78 -4.22 8.63
C GLN A 26 -4.14 -3.94 7.97
N GLU A 27 -4.55 -2.68 7.86
CA GLU A 27 -5.77 -2.32 7.10
C GLU A 27 -5.60 -2.66 5.61
N VAL A 28 -4.44 -2.35 5.02
CA VAL A 28 -4.12 -2.70 3.62
C VAL A 28 -4.13 -4.22 3.43
N ARG A 29 -3.58 -4.99 4.38
CA ARG A 29 -3.61 -6.46 4.37
C ARG A 29 -5.03 -7.01 4.49
N ASN A 30 -5.87 -6.41 5.33
CA ASN A 30 -7.27 -6.79 5.47
C ASN A 30 -8.04 -6.56 4.16
N LEU A 31 -7.78 -5.44 3.49
CA LEU A 31 -8.33 -5.17 2.17
C LEU A 31 -7.88 -6.22 1.14
N ALA A 32 -6.61 -6.62 1.17
CA ALA A 32 -6.11 -7.70 0.31
C ALA A 32 -6.87 -9.02 0.54
N MET A 33 -7.19 -9.36 1.78
CA MET A 33 -8.00 -10.54 2.13
C MET A 33 -9.43 -10.44 1.59
N VAL A 34 -10.04 -9.25 1.63
CA VAL A 34 -11.38 -9.02 1.05
C VAL A 34 -11.35 -9.28 -0.45
N LEU A 35 -10.35 -8.76 -1.17
CA LEU A 35 -10.21 -9.00 -2.61
C LEU A 35 -9.93 -10.48 -2.92
N LEU A 36 -9.11 -11.15 -2.12
CA LEU A 36 -8.88 -12.59 -2.26
C LEU A 36 -10.18 -13.39 -2.08
N SER A 37 -11.00 -13.01 -1.10
CA SER A 37 -12.30 -13.63 -0.86
C SER A 37 -13.25 -13.37 -2.03
N ALA A 38 -13.23 -12.16 -2.60
CA ALA A 38 -13.99 -11.83 -3.79
C ALA A 38 -13.59 -12.72 -4.98
N ALA A 39 -12.29 -12.90 -5.24
CA ALA A 39 -11.77 -13.80 -6.26
C ALA A 39 -12.29 -15.25 -6.08
N ILE A 40 -12.23 -15.78 -4.86
CA ILE A 40 -12.67 -17.16 -4.57
C ILE A 40 -14.18 -17.32 -4.80
N LEU A 41 -14.97 -16.32 -4.40
CA LEU A 41 -16.44 -16.37 -4.49
C LEU A 41 -16.96 -16.13 -5.91
N SER A 42 -16.34 -15.22 -6.68
CA SER A 42 -16.79 -14.88 -8.04
C SER A 42 -16.13 -15.71 -9.13
N GLY A 43 -14.93 -16.25 -8.87
CA GLY A 43 -14.08 -16.84 -9.91
C GLY A 43 -13.43 -15.81 -10.84
N GLU A 44 -13.46 -14.52 -10.49
CA GLU A 44 -12.85 -13.45 -11.31
C GLU A 44 -11.38 -13.26 -10.98
N ASP A 45 -10.50 -13.70 -11.89
CA ASP A 45 -9.05 -13.77 -11.64
C ASP A 45 -8.39 -12.42 -11.35
N PHE A 46 -8.93 -11.32 -11.86
CA PHE A 46 -8.32 -10.00 -11.65
C PHE A 46 -8.30 -9.62 -10.17
N TYR A 47 -9.24 -10.10 -9.35
CA TYR A 47 -9.22 -9.86 -7.90
C TYR A 47 -8.01 -10.51 -7.21
N TYR A 48 -7.48 -11.63 -7.72
CA TYR A 48 -6.19 -12.18 -7.22
C TYR A 48 -5.04 -11.20 -7.49
N VAL A 49 -5.04 -10.57 -8.66
CA VAL A 49 -4.01 -9.57 -9.03
C VAL A 49 -4.09 -8.36 -8.10
N LEU A 50 -5.30 -7.82 -7.88
CA LEU A 50 -5.50 -6.69 -6.98
C LEU A 50 -5.08 -7.04 -5.54
N SER A 51 -5.46 -8.22 -5.07
CA SER A 51 -5.09 -8.73 -3.74
C SER A 51 -3.58 -8.82 -3.57
N ASN A 52 -2.86 -9.40 -4.53
CA ASN A 52 -1.40 -9.53 -4.47
C ASN A 52 -0.68 -8.17 -4.43
N ALA A 53 -1.17 -7.18 -5.18
CA ALA A 53 -0.61 -5.83 -5.13
C ALA A 53 -0.74 -5.21 -3.73
N LEU A 54 -1.87 -5.41 -3.06
CA LEU A 54 -2.09 -4.91 -1.71
C LEU A 54 -1.29 -5.67 -0.66
N TYR A 55 -1.16 -7.00 -0.76
CA TYR A 55 -0.26 -7.76 0.13
C TYR A 55 1.18 -7.26 0.03
N THR A 56 1.67 -7.08 -1.21
CA THR A 56 3.03 -6.58 -1.46
C THR A 56 3.23 -5.19 -0.84
N LEU A 57 2.25 -4.30 -1.00
CA LEU A 57 2.29 -2.99 -0.39
C LEU A 57 2.27 -3.05 1.14
N ALA A 58 1.41 -3.89 1.74
CA ALA A 58 1.33 -4.06 3.18
C ALA A 58 2.67 -4.55 3.76
N ASP A 59 3.33 -5.52 3.13
CA ASP A 59 4.63 -6.03 3.58
C ASP A 59 5.74 -4.97 3.47
N ALA A 60 5.74 -4.18 2.38
CA ALA A 60 6.69 -3.07 2.19
C ALA A 60 6.51 -1.99 3.27
N LEU A 61 5.26 -1.55 3.52
CA LEU A 61 4.93 -0.57 4.55
C LEU A 61 5.29 -1.08 5.95
N GLY A 62 4.98 -2.34 6.25
CA GLY A 62 5.30 -2.95 7.55
C GLY A 62 6.81 -3.03 7.78
N THR A 63 7.60 -3.21 6.73
CA THR A 63 9.07 -3.17 6.81
C THR A 63 9.56 -1.73 7.02
N PHE A 64 9.04 -0.79 6.25
CA PHE A 64 9.42 0.62 6.35
C PHE A 64 9.12 1.21 7.73
N LEU A 65 7.92 1.02 8.25
CA LEU A 65 7.50 1.54 9.56
C LEU A 65 8.37 0.99 10.71
N ARG A 66 8.78 -0.27 10.62
CA ARG A 66 9.72 -0.88 11.58
C ARG A 66 11.06 -0.16 11.55
N VAL A 67 11.61 0.11 10.37
CA VAL A 67 12.90 0.81 10.24
C VAL A 67 12.81 2.26 10.74
N THR A 68 11.71 2.96 10.45
CA THR A 68 11.52 4.35 10.90
C THR A 68 11.18 4.50 12.37
N SER A 69 10.84 3.41 13.07
CA SER A 69 10.60 3.41 14.51
C SER A 69 11.88 3.45 15.36
N VAL A 70 13.03 3.16 14.74
CA VAL A 70 14.36 3.26 15.36
C VAL A 70 14.79 4.74 15.42
N PRO A 71 15.61 5.17 16.40
CA PRO A 71 16.11 6.54 16.45
C PRO A 71 16.89 6.92 15.16
N LEU A 72 16.24 7.69 14.29
CA LEU A 72 16.84 8.26 13.10
C LEU A 72 17.37 9.66 13.37
N SER A 73 18.44 10.05 12.67
CA SER A 73 18.90 11.43 12.61
C SER A 73 17.79 12.36 12.11
N ILE A 74 17.85 13.64 12.48
CA ILE A 74 16.80 14.63 12.14
C ILE A 74 16.59 14.71 10.62
N GLU A 75 17.67 14.68 9.84
CA GLU A 75 17.60 14.74 8.37
C GLU A 75 16.88 13.50 7.79
N VAL A 76 17.23 12.31 8.29
CA VAL A 76 16.64 11.05 7.81
C VAL A 76 15.17 10.97 8.22
N ARG A 77 14.81 11.46 9.40
CA ARG A 77 13.42 11.58 9.86
C ARG A 77 12.59 12.49 8.96
N GLY A 78 13.08 13.70 8.66
CA GLY A 78 12.37 14.63 7.77
C GLY A 78 12.26 14.12 6.32
N ARG A 79 13.17 13.25 5.88
CA ARG A 79 13.04 12.54 4.59
C ARG A 79 12.00 11.43 4.66
N ALA A 80 11.96 10.66 5.76
CA ALA A 80 10.98 9.60 5.97
C ALA A 80 9.54 10.15 6.04
N GLU A 81 9.32 11.24 6.76
CA GLU A 81 8.01 11.89 6.88
C GLU A 81 7.47 12.39 5.54
N ARG A 82 8.31 13.09 4.75
CA ARG A 82 7.94 13.53 3.39
C ARG A 82 7.58 12.36 2.48
N MET A 83 8.33 11.27 2.57
CA MET A 83 8.04 10.07 1.80
C MET A 83 6.71 9.43 2.22
N LEU A 84 6.45 9.33 3.53
CA LEU A 84 5.19 8.78 4.03
C LEU A 84 4.00 9.58 3.51
N GLU A 85 4.13 10.90 3.42
CA GLU A 85 3.11 11.77 2.85
C GLU A 85 2.88 11.50 1.35
N GLU A 86 3.95 11.38 0.56
CA GLU A 86 3.85 11.03 -0.87
C GLU A 86 3.17 9.66 -1.06
N VAL A 87 3.64 8.64 -0.33
CA VAL A 87 3.11 7.28 -0.37
C VAL A 87 1.62 7.27 0.01
N ARG A 88 1.24 8.02 1.03
CA ARG A 88 -0.15 8.16 1.46
C ARG A 88 -1.05 8.67 0.33
N LEU A 89 -0.62 9.73 -0.37
CA LEU A 89 -1.37 10.31 -1.48
C LEU A 89 -1.43 9.36 -2.68
N GLU A 90 -0.33 8.71 -3.02
CA GLU A 90 -0.25 7.73 -4.12
C GLU A 90 -1.16 6.52 -3.84
N VAL A 91 -1.08 5.93 -2.64
CA VAL A 91 -1.92 4.78 -2.25
C VAL A 91 -3.41 5.16 -2.25
N SER A 92 -3.78 6.29 -1.63
CA SER A 92 -5.17 6.75 -1.63
C SER A 92 -5.70 6.98 -3.06
N GLY A 93 -4.88 7.57 -3.93
CA GLY A 93 -5.19 7.78 -5.34
C GLY A 93 -5.43 6.47 -6.08
N SER A 94 -4.49 5.53 -6.02
CA SER A 94 -4.61 4.25 -6.72
C SER A 94 -5.76 3.39 -6.17
N LEU A 95 -6.06 3.42 -4.87
CA LEU A 95 -7.24 2.76 -4.29
C LEU A 95 -8.55 3.38 -4.80
N SER A 96 -8.60 4.71 -4.93
CA SER A 96 -9.78 5.41 -5.46
C SER A 96 -10.03 5.06 -6.92
N THR A 97 -8.97 5.00 -7.74
CA THR A 97 -9.03 4.57 -9.14
C THR A 97 -9.45 3.10 -9.25
N MET A 98 -8.89 2.24 -8.41
CA MET A 98 -9.25 0.82 -8.35
C MET A 98 -10.74 0.65 -8.00
N ALA A 99 -11.25 1.38 -7.02
CA ALA A 99 -12.67 1.35 -6.65
C ALA A 99 -13.57 1.73 -7.84
N ALA A 100 -13.25 2.83 -8.54
CA ALA A 100 -14.02 3.26 -9.71
C ALA A 100 -13.94 2.25 -10.87
N ALA A 101 -12.79 1.61 -11.06
CA ALA A 101 -12.60 0.57 -12.06
C ALA A 101 -13.42 -0.70 -11.74
N VAL A 102 -13.45 -1.13 -10.48
CA VAL A 102 -14.30 -2.22 -10.01
C VAL A 102 -15.79 -1.90 -10.21
N ALA A 103 -16.22 -0.69 -9.86
CA ALA A 103 -17.61 -0.22 -10.03
C ALA A 103 -18.07 -0.30 -11.49
N SER A 104 -17.18 0.02 -12.42
CA SER A 104 -17.45 0.03 -13.86
C SER A 104 -17.12 -1.30 -14.55
N ASN A 105 -16.74 -2.33 -13.79
CA ASN A 105 -16.24 -3.62 -14.29
C ASN A 105 -15.10 -3.47 -15.32
N ASN A 106 -14.28 -2.42 -15.17
CA ASN A 106 -13.11 -2.16 -16.02
C ASN A 106 -11.88 -2.85 -15.44
N GLN A 107 -11.74 -4.13 -15.74
CA GLN A 107 -10.66 -4.97 -15.23
C GLN A 107 -9.26 -4.46 -15.62
N CYS A 108 -9.11 -3.92 -16.83
CA CYS A 108 -7.84 -3.36 -17.31
C CYS A 108 -7.38 -2.17 -16.46
N GLU A 109 -8.29 -1.23 -16.18
CA GLU A 109 -7.96 -0.08 -15.33
C GLU A 109 -7.71 -0.51 -13.88
N ALA A 110 -8.47 -1.49 -13.37
CA ALA A 110 -8.25 -2.02 -12.02
C ALA A 110 -6.84 -2.65 -11.89
N MET A 111 -6.42 -3.45 -12.88
CA MET A 111 -5.07 -4.02 -12.92
C MET A 111 -3.98 -2.96 -13.09
N LYS A 112 -4.25 -1.90 -13.83
CA LYS A 112 -3.34 -0.75 -13.95
C LYS A 112 -3.16 -0.05 -12.60
N SER A 113 -4.23 0.18 -11.83
CA SER A 113 -4.14 0.69 -10.46
C SER A 113 -3.35 -0.24 -9.53
N ALA A 114 -3.52 -1.57 -9.68
CA ALA A 114 -2.70 -2.54 -8.95
C ALA A 114 -1.20 -2.43 -9.31
N SER A 115 -0.88 -2.20 -10.59
CA SER A 115 0.50 -1.98 -11.02
C SER A 115 1.11 -0.71 -10.42
N GLU A 116 0.31 0.34 -10.23
CA GLU A 116 0.75 1.57 -9.56
C GLU A 116 1.06 1.28 -8.09
N LEU A 117 0.18 0.58 -7.37
CA LEU A 117 0.43 0.17 -5.98
C LEU A 117 1.70 -0.68 -5.85
N LEU A 118 1.98 -1.55 -6.82
CA LEU A 118 3.24 -2.30 -6.86
C LEU A 118 4.45 -1.36 -7.00
N ARG A 119 4.39 -0.35 -7.87
CA ARG A 119 5.47 0.65 -7.97
C ARG A 119 5.68 1.40 -6.65
N VAL A 120 4.60 1.79 -5.97
CA VAL A 120 4.68 2.39 -4.63
C VAL A 120 5.35 1.43 -3.66
N SER A 121 4.97 0.15 -3.65
CA SER A 121 5.57 -0.86 -2.77
C SER A 121 7.09 -0.99 -2.99
N TYR A 122 7.56 -0.96 -4.24
CA TYR A 122 9.00 -0.98 -4.55
C TYR A 122 9.72 0.29 -4.06
N LYS A 123 9.10 1.47 -4.23
CA LYS A 123 9.63 2.75 -3.74
C LYS A 123 9.79 2.71 -2.21
N VAL A 124 8.77 2.26 -1.49
CA VAL A 124 8.76 2.11 -0.03
C VAL A 124 9.82 1.11 0.42
N ASN A 125 9.88 -0.06 -0.22
CA ASN A 125 10.83 -1.10 0.16
C ASN A 125 12.29 -0.67 -0.08
N SER A 126 12.58 -0.04 -1.22
CA SER A 126 13.92 0.50 -1.51
C SER A 126 14.38 1.50 -0.45
N LEU A 127 13.47 2.36 0.02
CA LEU A 127 13.80 3.31 1.09
C LEU A 127 13.99 2.64 2.44
N ALA A 128 13.21 1.61 2.76
CA ALA A 128 13.41 0.81 3.96
C ALA A 128 14.80 0.16 3.96
N GLU A 129 15.22 -0.43 2.85
CA GLU A 129 16.58 -1.01 2.71
C GLU A 129 17.68 0.06 2.81
N ASN A 130 17.50 1.23 2.19
CA ASN A 130 18.45 2.33 2.31
C ASN A 130 18.61 2.80 3.76
N PHE A 131 17.51 2.89 4.51
CA PHE A 131 17.55 3.29 5.93
C PHE A 131 18.18 2.22 6.83
N LYS A 132 17.97 0.92 6.55
CA LYS A 132 18.68 -0.16 7.25
C LYS A 132 20.19 -0.01 7.11
N ASN A 133 20.69 0.28 5.91
CA ASN A 133 22.11 0.44 5.66
C ASN A 133 22.73 1.64 6.39
N ILE A 134 21.97 2.73 6.55
CA ILE A 134 22.42 3.92 7.30
C ILE A 134 22.47 3.65 8.80
N LEU A 135 21.54 2.86 9.34
CA LEU A 135 21.53 2.48 10.75
C LEU A 135 22.67 1.54 11.14
N VAL A 136 23.17 0.72 10.21
CA VAL A 136 24.26 -0.24 10.44
C VAL A 136 25.64 0.42 10.44
N THR A 137 25.78 1.65 9.91
CA THR A 137 27.06 2.37 9.84
C THR A 137 27.49 3.11 11.12
N GLU A 138 26.76 2.99 12.23
CA GLU A 138 27.29 3.35 13.56
C GLU A 138 27.61 2.03 14.31
N PRO A 139 28.86 1.52 14.20
CA PRO A 139 29.85 1.87 15.24
C PRO A 139 31.31 1.93 14.74
N GLU A 140 32.05 2.96 15.14
CA GLU A 140 33.45 2.84 15.55
C GLU A 140 33.70 3.92 16.62
N GLU A 141 33.55 3.53 17.89
CA GLU A 141 34.12 4.27 19.01
C GLU A 141 35.64 4.31 18.80
N VAL A 142 36.19 5.53 18.68
CA VAL A 142 37.63 5.81 18.80
C VAL A 142 37.88 6.42 20.18
#